data_AF-A0A2G4GE94-F1
#
_entry.id   AF-A0A2G4GE94-F1
#
_cell.length_a   1.000
_cell.length_b   1.000
_cell.length_c   1.000
_cell.angle_alpha   90.00
_cell.angle_beta   90.00
_cell.angle_gamma   90.00
#
_symmetry.space_group_name_H-M   'P 1'
#
loop_
_entity.id
_entity.type
_entity.pdbx_description
1 polymer ?
#
loop_
_entity_poly.entity_id
_entity_poly.type
_entity_poly.pdbx_seq_one_letter_code
_entity_poly.pdbx_strand_id
1 'polypeptide(L)'
;MEKPSKKNALRASILNRKAAIKPIAFSLDEVRAIAKTVTSKSNVPFSGRAHGKAASSKAAVLEALAKPAKPIHVKAASLADILGFNPKKARSAEAIAEQDVPEKFKRYYKLLINLRTHLTEGIELHSEETLKRSSKDDTGDLSSYGQHMADSGTDTFDRDFALSLVSSEQEALTEIDSAIKRIHAGSYGVCEINQKPISKERLLAVPFTRYSAEAQKDLERNSHRSRTQAGLFGELGEESGGKIPSDDGGDE
;
A
#
# COMPACT_ATOMS: atom_id res chain seq x y z
N MET A 1 -40.73 27.87 -34.57
CA MET A 1 -39.37 27.33 -34.35
C MET A 1 -38.82 27.87 -33.04
N GLU A 2 -38.83 27.07 -31.98
CA GLU A 2 -38.18 27.44 -30.71
C GLU A 2 -36.68 27.14 -30.77
N LYS A 3 -35.86 28.10 -30.36
CA LYS A 3 -34.39 27.97 -30.34
C LYS A 3 -33.99 27.02 -29.21
N PRO A 4 -33.15 26.00 -29.47
CA PRO A 4 -32.77 25.04 -28.43
C PRO A 4 -31.95 25.72 -27.32
N SER A 5 -32.36 25.49 -26.08
CA SER A 5 -31.69 25.99 -24.87
C SER A 5 -30.21 25.59 -24.84
N LYS A 6 -29.34 26.51 -24.40
CA LYS A 6 -27.87 26.30 -24.28
C LYS A 6 -27.50 25.04 -23.50
N LYS A 7 -28.35 24.60 -22.55
CA LYS A 7 -28.18 23.36 -21.78
C LYS A 7 -28.32 22.09 -22.65
N ASN A 8 -29.20 22.11 -23.65
CA ASN A 8 -29.40 20.99 -24.57
C ASN A 8 -28.27 20.91 -25.61
N ALA A 9 -27.76 22.05 -26.06
CA ALA A 9 -26.59 22.12 -26.93
C ALA A 9 -25.31 21.60 -26.24
N LEU A 10 -25.11 21.95 -24.96
CA LEU A 10 -23.99 21.43 -24.16
C LEU A 10 -24.08 19.92 -23.97
N ARG A 11 -25.27 19.39 -23.62
CA ARG A 11 -25.50 17.94 -23.50
C ARG A 11 -25.24 17.19 -24.80
N ALA A 12 -25.69 17.70 -25.93
CA ALA A 12 -25.41 17.12 -27.25
C ALA A 12 -23.90 17.14 -27.58
N SER A 13 -23.19 18.21 -27.23
CA SER A 13 -21.74 18.32 -27.44
C SER A 13 -20.90 17.38 -26.56
N ILE A 14 -21.42 16.97 -25.40
CA ILE A 14 -20.75 16.04 -24.48
C ILE A 14 -20.98 14.60 -24.95
N LEU A 15 -22.20 14.28 -25.42
CA LEU A 15 -22.53 12.97 -25.98
C LEU A 15 -21.77 12.68 -27.29
N ASN A 16 -21.59 13.69 -28.15
CA ASN A 16 -20.77 13.56 -29.37
C ASN A 16 -19.25 13.54 -29.11
N ARG A 17 -18.78 13.84 -27.88
CA ARG A 17 -17.36 13.79 -27.49
C ARG A 17 -16.96 12.45 -26.85
N LYS A 18 -17.68 11.37 -27.15
CA LYS A 18 -17.27 10.02 -26.78
C LYS A 18 -16.21 9.52 -27.77
N ALA A 19 -15.02 10.12 -27.75
CA ALA A 19 -13.84 9.54 -28.36
C ALA A 19 -13.48 8.28 -27.55
N ALA A 20 -13.28 7.15 -28.24
CA ALA A 20 -12.85 5.91 -27.62
C ALA A 20 -11.55 6.17 -26.84
N ILE A 21 -11.57 5.87 -25.53
CA ILE A 21 -10.39 5.87 -24.68
C ILE A 21 -9.51 4.73 -25.20
N LYS A 22 -8.53 5.05 -26.03
CA LYS A 22 -7.50 4.07 -26.40
C LYS A 22 -6.67 3.80 -25.14
N PRO A 23 -6.45 2.54 -24.76
CA PRO A 23 -5.58 2.23 -23.63
C PRO A 23 -4.20 2.84 -23.91
N ILE A 24 -3.58 3.40 -22.87
CA ILE A 24 -2.25 4.00 -22.94
C ILE A 24 -1.27 2.86 -23.24
N ALA A 25 -1.01 2.63 -24.51
CA ALA A 25 -0.04 1.68 -25.00
C ALA A 25 1.00 2.46 -25.81
N PHE A 26 2.22 2.53 -25.29
CA PHE A 26 3.35 3.15 -25.97
C PHE A 26 3.67 2.36 -27.24
N SER A 27 3.17 2.84 -28.38
CA SER A 27 3.53 2.29 -29.69
C SER A 27 4.88 2.87 -30.12
N LEU A 28 5.69 2.07 -30.81
CA LEU A 28 7.00 2.50 -31.33
C LEU A 28 6.89 3.70 -32.30
N ASP A 29 5.72 3.89 -32.91
CA ASP A 29 5.43 5.03 -33.77
C ASP A 29 5.28 6.34 -32.98
N GLU A 30 4.75 6.30 -31.76
CA GLU A 30 4.70 7.46 -30.86
C GLU A 30 6.09 7.85 -30.37
N VAL A 31 6.96 6.88 -30.05
CA VAL A 31 8.37 7.14 -29.70
C VAL A 31 9.11 7.79 -30.87
N ARG A 32 8.89 7.30 -32.11
CA ARG A 32 9.50 7.87 -33.31
C ARG A 32 8.96 9.27 -33.62
N ALA A 33 7.69 9.54 -33.36
CA ALA A 33 7.10 10.87 -33.50
C ALA A 33 7.72 11.86 -32.50
N ILE A 34 7.86 11.46 -31.24
CA ILE A 34 8.51 12.29 -30.20
C ILE A 34 9.96 12.59 -30.60
N ALA A 35 10.73 11.58 -31.04
CA ALA A 35 12.10 11.77 -31.51
C ALA A 35 12.22 12.80 -32.65
N LYS A 36 11.29 12.79 -33.61
CA LYS A 36 11.25 13.78 -34.71
C LYS A 36 10.89 15.20 -34.25
N THR A 37 10.07 15.34 -33.21
CA THR A 37 9.72 16.66 -32.66
C THR A 37 10.83 17.29 -31.82
N VAL A 38 11.76 16.48 -31.30
CA VAL A 38 12.93 16.96 -30.55
C VAL A 38 14.02 17.47 -31.49
N THR A 39 14.21 16.84 -32.65
CA THR A 39 15.24 17.28 -33.62
C THR A 39 14.88 18.57 -34.36
N SER A 40 13.60 18.95 -34.45
CA SER A 40 13.17 20.19 -35.09
C SER A 40 13.23 21.42 -34.18
N LYS A 41 13.45 21.26 -32.87
CA LYS A 41 13.54 22.35 -31.89
C LYS A 41 14.96 22.78 -31.53
N SER A 42 16.00 22.13 -32.07
CA SER A 42 17.40 22.41 -31.74
C SER A 42 18.18 23.17 -32.81
N ASN A 43 17.54 24.03 -33.61
CA ASN A 43 18.27 24.88 -34.56
C ASN A 43 17.76 26.33 -34.57
N VAL A 44 18.29 27.13 -33.65
CA VAL A 44 18.41 28.59 -33.79
C VAL A 44 19.83 28.98 -33.40
N PRO A 45 20.63 29.57 -34.31
CA PRO A 45 22.00 29.96 -34.01
C PRO A 45 22.03 31.26 -33.19
N PHE A 46 22.87 31.26 -32.16
CA PHE A 46 23.21 32.42 -31.35
C PHE A 46 24.04 33.40 -32.20
N SER A 47 23.46 34.55 -32.55
CA SER A 47 24.13 35.67 -33.20
C SER A 47 24.19 36.85 -32.23
N GLY A 48 25.39 37.20 -31.79
CA GLY A 48 25.68 38.41 -31.04
C GLY A 48 26.26 39.48 -31.96
N ARG A 49 25.66 40.69 -31.96
CA ARG A 49 26.40 41.96 -32.09
C ARG A 49 25.57 43.18 -31.70
N ALA A 50 26.30 44.18 -31.21
CA ALA A 50 25.85 45.36 -30.49
C ALA A 50 25.28 46.50 -31.36
N HIS A 51 24.21 47.10 -30.85
CA HIS A 51 23.85 48.53 -30.74
C HIS A 51 24.27 49.54 -31.85
N GLY A 52 23.25 50.06 -32.53
CA GLY A 52 23.22 51.36 -33.24
C GLY A 52 21.76 51.87 -33.35
N LYS A 53 21.53 53.15 -33.06
CA LYS A 53 20.27 53.85 -32.70
C LYS A 53 19.15 53.87 -33.77
N ALA A 54 17.88 53.82 -33.34
CA ALA A 54 16.83 54.86 -33.58
C ALA A 54 15.42 54.38 -33.12
N ALA A 55 14.56 55.36 -32.80
CA ALA A 55 13.33 55.29 -32.00
C ALA A 55 12.11 54.57 -32.62
N SER A 56 11.26 53.96 -31.78
CA SER A 56 9.94 54.51 -31.39
C SER A 56 8.98 53.43 -30.85
N SER A 57 8.59 53.62 -29.58
CA SER A 57 7.30 53.28 -28.96
C SER A 57 6.47 52.10 -29.50
N LYS A 58 6.58 50.94 -28.84
CA LYS A 58 5.46 49.99 -28.62
C LYS A 58 5.79 48.86 -27.62
N ALA A 59 6.42 49.19 -26.49
CA ALA A 59 6.73 48.23 -25.42
C ALA A 59 5.90 48.54 -24.16
N ALA A 60 4.64 48.12 -24.14
CA ALA A 60 3.84 48.10 -22.90
C ALA A 60 2.70 47.07 -22.86
N VAL A 61 2.59 46.12 -23.81
CA VAL A 61 1.45 45.15 -23.81
C VAL A 61 1.86 43.70 -24.15
N LEU A 62 3.14 43.32 -24.07
CA LEU A 62 3.57 41.92 -24.32
C LEU A 62 4.36 41.27 -23.17
N GLU A 63 4.30 41.85 -21.97
CA GLU A 63 4.98 41.33 -20.77
C GLU A 63 4.01 40.65 -19.78
N ALA A 64 2.97 39.96 -20.28
CA ALA A 64 1.90 39.43 -19.43
C ALA A 64 1.53 37.94 -19.66
N LEU A 65 2.31 37.16 -20.40
CA LEU A 65 1.98 35.73 -20.64
C LEU A 65 3.12 34.71 -20.55
N ALA A 66 4.31 35.05 -20.06
CA ALA A 66 5.37 34.07 -19.84
C ALA A 66 5.63 33.82 -18.35
N LYS A 67 4.75 33.07 -17.69
CA LYS A 67 5.12 32.45 -16.40
C LYS A 67 6.12 31.32 -16.71
N PRO A 68 7.37 31.34 -16.21
CA PRO A 68 8.29 30.25 -16.42
C PRO A 68 7.72 28.98 -15.79
N ALA A 69 7.70 27.88 -16.54
CA ALA A 69 7.28 26.58 -16.04
C ALA A 69 8.19 26.19 -14.87
N LYS A 70 7.62 26.16 -13.66
CA LYS A 70 8.34 25.72 -12.46
C LYS A 70 8.74 24.25 -12.69
N PRO A 71 10.02 23.87 -12.57
CA PRO A 71 10.41 22.47 -12.65
C PRO A 71 9.66 21.69 -11.58
N ILE A 72 8.96 20.64 -12.01
CA ILE A 72 8.27 19.72 -11.11
C ILE A 72 9.37 18.97 -10.37
N HIS A 73 9.70 19.44 -9.18
CA HIS A 73 10.56 18.72 -8.25
C HIS A 73 9.73 17.54 -7.74
N VAL A 74 9.74 16.43 -8.48
CA VAL A 74 9.33 15.14 -7.91
C VAL A 74 10.38 14.80 -6.88
N LYS A 75 10.06 15.05 -5.61
CA LYS A 75 10.89 14.59 -4.50
C LYS A 75 11.01 13.07 -4.62
N ALA A 76 12.20 12.53 -4.35
CA ALA A 76 12.36 11.08 -4.22
C ALA A 76 11.27 10.58 -3.26
N ALA A 77 10.55 9.53 -3.65
CA ALA A 77 9.53 8.93 -2.80
C ALA A 77 10.20 8.55 -1.47
N SER A 78 9.59 8.94 -0.35
CA SER A 78 10.05 8.45 0.95
C SER A 78 9.97 6.92 0.93
N LEU A 79 10.85 6.24 1.66
CA LEU A 79 10.79 4.78 1.83
C LEU A 79 9.38 4.35 2.31
N ALA A 80 8.79 5.19 3.16
CA ALA A 80 7.42 5.08 3.63
C ALA A 80 6.37 5.19 2.48
N ASP A 81 6.57 6.05 1.48
CA ASP A 81 5.68 6.15 0.30
C ASP A 81 5.85 4.95 -0.66
N ILE A 82 7.05 4.35 -0.75
CA ILE A 82 7.29 3.14 -1.54
C ILE A 82 6.59 1.94 -0.90
N LEU A 83 6.67 1.83 0.43
CA LEU A 83 6.00 0.78 1.19
C LEU A 83 4.51 1.06 1.46
N GLY A 84 3.99 2.21 1.02
CA GLY A 84 2.57 2.58 1.18
C GLY A 84 2.18 3.05 2.60
N PHE A 85 3.14 3.23 3.50
CA PHE A 85 2.96 3.75 4.85
C PHE A 85 3.26 5.25 4.89
N ASN A 86 2.29 6.13 4.65
CA ASN A 86 2.50 7.58 4.86
C ASN A 86 1.91 8.04 6.21
N PRO A 87 2.72 8.11 7.29
CA PRO A 87 2.24 8.40 8.64
C PRO A 87 1.76 9.85 8.79
N LYS A 88 2.26 10.79 7.98
CA LYS A 88 1.88 12.21 8.06
C LYS A 88 0.46 12.46 7.57
N LYS A 89 0.02 11.76 6.52
CA LYS A 89 -1.36 11.85 6.02
C LYS A 89 -2.35 11.30 7.03
N ALA A 90 -1.99 10.19 7.68
CA ALA A 90 -2.79 9.55 8.72
C ALA A 90 -3.09 10.50 9.90
N ARG A 91 -2.07 11.17 10.47
CA ARG A 91 -2.23 12.09 11.62
C ARG A 91 -3.24 13.23 11.39
N SER A 92 -3.32 13.76 10.16
CA SER A 92 -4.28 14.82 9.83
C SER A 92 -5.74 14.34 9.76
N ALA A 93 -5.95 13.07 9.38
CA ALA A 93 -7.28 12.46 9.37
C ALA A 93 -7.74 12.06 10.78
N GLU A 94 -6.80 11.67 11.65
CA GLU A 94 -7.06 11.26 13.03
C GLU A 94 -7.60 12.40 13.90
N ALA A 95 -7.04 13.61 13.78
CA ALA A 95 -7.47 14.75 14.60
C ALA A 95 -8.91 15.21 14.31
N ILE A 96 -9.39 15.00 13.08
CA ILE A 96 -10.77 15.32 12.69
C ILE A 96 -11.72 14.22 13.16
N ALA A 97 -11.24 12.97 13.18
CA ALA A 97 -12.01 11.80 13.54
C ALA A 97 -12.36 11.72 15.05
N GLU A 98 -11.57 12.29 15.96
CA GLU A 98 -11.84 12.17 17.41
C GLU A 98 -13.17 12.86 17.85
N GLN A 99 -13.60 13.90 17.14
CA GLN A 99 -14.82 14.64 17.47
C GLN A 99 -16.10 13.91 17.06
N ASP A 100 -16.04 13.04 16.07
CA ASP A 100 -17.20 12.33 15.50
C ASP A 100 -17.50 11.01 16.25
N VAL A 101 -16.70 10.63 17.24
CA VAL A 101 -16.83 9.33 17.94
C VAL A 101 -17.83 9.41 19.10
N PRO A 102 -18.81 8.47 19.19
CA PRO A 102 -19.72 8.38 20.33
C PRO A 102 -19.00 8.25 21.68
N GLU A 103 -19.54 8.88 22.73
CA GLU A 103 -18.91 8.93 24.06
C GLU A 103 -18.60 7.54 24.66
N LYS A 104 -19.47 6.56 24.39
CA LYS A 104 -19.28 5.15 24.81
C LYS A 104 -17.98 4.54 24.28
N PHE A 105 -17.53 4.96 23.09
CA PHE A 105 -16.38 4.38 22.40
C PHE A 105 -15.10 5.22 22.49
N LYS A 106 -15.16 6.43 23.04
CA LYS A 106 -13.99 7.33 23.16
C LYS A 106 -12.80 6.69 23.87
N ARG A 107 -13.05 5.92 24.94
CA ARG A 107 -11.98 5.21 25.68
C ARG A 107 -11.25 4.19 24.79
N TYR A 108 -12.00 3.39 24.05
CA TYR A 108 -11.43 2.37 23.15
C TYR A 108 -10.73 3.01 21.96
N TYR A 109 -11.29 4.09 21.41
CA TYR A 109 -10.72 4.85 20.31
C TYR A 109 -9.33 5.41 20.65
N LYS A 110 -9.18 6.03 21.84
CA LYS A 110 -7.87 6.50 22.32
C LYS A 110 -6.85 5.37 22.43
N LEU A 111 -7.29 4.21 22.93
CA LEU A 111 -6.44 3.02 23.03
C LEU A 111 -5.98 2.56 21.64
N LEU A 112 -6.90 2.51 20.66
CA LEU A 112 -6.59 2.14 19.28
C LEU A 112 -5.60 3.11 18.63
N ILE A 113 -5.75 4.41 18.84
CA ILE A 113 -4.79 5.40 18.35
C ILE A 113 -3.39 5.16 18.95
N ASN A 114 -3.30 4.97 20.28
CA ASN A 114 -2.02 4.71 20.94
C ASN A 114 -1.34 3.44 20.42
N LEU A 115 -2.12 2.37 20.20
CA LEU A 115 -1.61 1.13 19.59
C LEU A 115 -1.13 1.38 18.16
N ARG A 116 -1.90 2.12 17.37
CA ARG A 116 -1.55 2.46 15.98
C ARG A 116 -0.24 3.23 15.91
N THR A 117 -0.06 4.25 16.75
CA THR A 117 1.18 5.04 16.80
C THR A 117 2.36 4.18 17.21
N HIS A 118 2.19 3.34 18.23
CA HIS A 118 3.25 2.43 18.70
C HIS A 118 3.67 1.43 17.62
N LEU A 119 2.72 0.79 16.93
CA LEU A 119 3.05 -0.13 15.84
C LEU A 119 3.66 0.58 14.63
N THR A 120 3.21 1.80 14.31
CA THR A 120 3.79 2.57 13.20
C THR A 120 5.25 2.89 13.48
N GLU A 121 5.58 3.27 14.72
CA GLU A 121 6.95 3.51 15.17
C GLU A 121 7.79 2.22 15.16
N GLY A 122 7.23 1.10 15.62
CA GLY A 122 7.88 -0.22 15.58
C GLY A 122 8.23 -0.65 14.15
N ILE A 123 7.28 -0.54 13.22
CA ILE A 123 7.48 -0.88 11.81
C ILE A 123 8.58 0.00 11.19
N GLU A 124 8.62 1.30 11.49
CA GLU A 124 9.66 2.20 10.99
C GLU A 124 11.05 1.77 11.48
N LEU A 125 11.19 1.43 12.76
CA LEU A 125 12.46 0.96 13.32
C LEU A 125 12.92 -0.38 12.73
N HIS A 126 12.04 -1.39 12.72
CA HIS A 126 12.37 -2.73 12.24
C HIS A 126 12.63 -2.75 10.73
N SER A 127 11.87 -1.95 9.96
CA SER A 127 12.08 -1.83 8.51
C SER A 127 13.41 -1.15 8.19
N GLU A 128 13.79 -0.09 8.92
CA GLU A 128 15.09 0.53 8.75
C GLU A 128 16.25 -0.42 9.08
N GLU A 129 16.16 -1.17 10.16
CA GLU A 129 17.18 -2.14 10.56
C GLU A 129 17.36 -3.24 9.50
N THR A 130 16.25 -3.84 9.06
CA THR A 130 16.27 -4.94 8.09
C THR A 130 16.76 -4.48 6.71
N LEU A 131 16.30 -3.32 6.23
CA LEU A 131 16.64 -2.82 4.90
C LEU A 131 18.04 -2.20 4.83
N LYS A 132 18.52 -1.55 5.90
CA LYS A 132 19.89 -1.01 5.95
C LYS A 132 20.94 -2.13 5.98
N ARG A 133 20.65 -3.26 6.65
CA ARG A 133 21.51 -4.45 6.61
C ARG A 133 21.59 -5.03 5.19
N SER A 134 20.44 -5.31 4.57
CA SER A 134 20.38 -5.81 3.18
C SER A 134 21.13 -4.92 2.19
N SER A 135 20.97 -3.60 2.28
CA SER A 135 21.62 -2.67 1.36
C SER A 135 23.16 -2.72 1.46
N LYS A 136 23.70 -2.95 2.65
CA LYS A 136 25.16 -3.04 2.87
C LYS A 136 25.71 -4.34 2.29
N ASP A 137 24.98 -5.45 2.48
CA ASP A 137 25.35 -6.76 1.94
C ASP A 137 25.25 -6.79 0.40
N ASP A 138 24.21 -6.17 -0.17
CA ASP A 138 23.99 -6.08 -1.62
C ASP A 138 25.02 -5.19 -2.34
N THR A 139 25.65 -4.23 -1.64
CA THR A 139 26.69 -3.37 -2.23
C THR A 139 28.03 -4.07 -2.46
N GLY A 140 28.15 -5.36 -2.14
CA GLY A 140 29.30 -6.16 -2.50
C GLY A 140 30.58 -5.72 -1.78
N ASP A 141 30.47 -5.31 -0.51
CA ASP A 141 31.64 -5.13 0.36
C ASP A 141 32.27 -6.50 0.69
N LEU A 142 32.93 -7.09 -0.31
CA LEU A 142 33.57 -8.40 -0.28
C LEU A 142 34.80 -8.45 0.66
N SER A 143 35.16 -7.31 1.28
CA SER A 143 36.31 -7.22 2.18
C SER A 143 36.16 -8.08 3.44
N SER A 144 34.92 -8.46 3.79
CA SER A 144 34.58 -9.28 4.96
C SER A 144 34.11 -10.72 4.62
N TYR A 145 34.18 -11.12 3.34
CA TYR A 145 33.68 -12.41 2.83
C TYR A 145 34.31 -13.65 3.51
N GLY A 146 35.53 -13.51 4.07
CA GLY A 146 36.23 -14.58 4.80
C GLY A 146 35.73 -14.82 6.23
N GLN A 147 35.10 -13.83 6.88
CA GLN A 147 34.49 -14.00 8.21
C GLN A 147 33.00 -14.36 8.14
N HIS A 148 32.28 -13.88 7.13
CA HIS A 148 30.82 -14.00 7.06
C HIS A 148 30.25 -15.36 6.63
N MET A 149 31.04 -16.27 6.04
CA MET A 149 30.51 -17.59 5.62
C MET A 149 30.03 -18.46 6.80
N ALA A 150 30.63 -18.28 7.99
CA ALA A 150 30.18 -18.97 9.20
C ALA A 150 28.92 -18.32 9.81
N ASP A 151 28.77 -17.00 9.67
CA ASP A 151 27.69 -16.22 10.28
C ASP A 151 26.47 -16.01 9.34
N SER A 152 26.61 -16.35 8.05
CA SER A 152 25.55 -16.17 7.03
C SER A 152 24.22 -16.85 7.38
N GLY A 153 24.27 -18.00 8.08
CA GLY A 153 23.07 -18.69 8.54
C GLY A 153 22.33 -17.91 9.62
N THR A 154 23.07 -17.34 10.58
CA THR A 154 22.53 -16.50 11.65
C THR A 154 21.97 -15.20 11.07
N ASP A 155 22.71 -14.53 10.18
CA ASP A 155 22.27 -13.28 9.55
C ASP A 155 20.99 -13.48 8.71
N THR A 156 20.89 -14.62 8.02
CA THR A 156 19.66 -14.98 7.27
C THR A 156 18.49 -15.23 8.21
N PHE A 157 18.70 -15.98 9.30
CA PHE A 157 17.66 -16.23 10.29
C PHE A 157 17.16 -14.94 10.95
N ASP A 158 18.07 -14.05 11.35
CA ASP A 158 17.73 -12.76 11.96
C ASP A 158 16.92 -11.89 10.99
N ARG A 159 17.29 -11.90 9.70
CA ARG A 159 16.55 -11.19 8.66
C ARG A 159 15.14 -11.75 8.47
N ASP A 160 15.01 -13.06 8.36
CA ASP A 160 13.71 -13.71 8.16
C ASP A 160 12.80 -13.51 9.39
N PHE A 161 13.38 -13.53 10.58
CA PHE A 161 12.68 -13.20 11.83
C PHE A 161 12.19 -11.74 11.83
N ALA A 162 13.05 -10.79 11.47
CA ALA A 162 12.70 -9.37 11.40
C ALA A 162 11.60 -9.11 10.35
N LEU A 163 11.66 -9.75 9.18
CA LEU A 163 10.62 -9.67 8.16
C LEU A 163 9.28 -10.25 8.64
N SER A 164 9.32 -11.40 9.33
CA SER A 164 8.14 -12.02 9.93
C SER A 164 7.49 -11.10 10.98
N LEU A 165 8.31 -10.46 11.82
CA LEU A 165 7.85 -9.48 12.80
C LEU A 165 7.16 -8.29 12.12
N VAL A 166 7.81 -7.66 11.15
CA VAL A 166 7.24 -6.53 10.39
C VAL A 166 5.92 -6.93 9.72
N SER A 167 5.84 -8.13 9.13
CA SER A 167 4.60 -8.65 8.54
C SER A 167 3.48 -8.75 9.57
N SER A 168 3.76 -9.30 10.74
CA SER A 168 2.77 -9.42 11.82
C SER A 168 2.30 -8.07 12.37
N GLU A 169 3.20 -7.08 12.46
CA GLU A 169 2.88 -5.72 12.89
C GLU A 169 2.00 -5.01 11.86
N GLN A 170 2.26 -5.22 10.56
CA GLN A 170 1.41 -4.69 9.50
C GLN A 170 0.00 -5.29 9.56
N GLU A 171 -0.12 -6.61 9.76
CA GLU A 171 -1.44 -7.26 9.92
C GLU A 171 -2.20 -6.66 11.11
N ALA A 172 -1.54 -6.51 12.27
CA ALA A 172 -2.12 -5.88 13.44
C ALA A 172 -2.53 -4.41 13.17
N LEU A 173 -1.73 -3.65 12.43
CA LEU A 173 -2.05 -2.28 12.03
C LEU A 173 -3.30 -2.23 11.15
N THR A 174 -3.42 -3.15 10.17
CA THR A 174 -4.63 -3.22 9.34
C THR A 174 -5.88 -3.54 10.16
N GLU A 175 -5.75 -4.37 11.20
CA GLU A 175 -6.86 -4.70 12.10
C GLU A 175 -7.24 -3.53 13.01
N ILE A 176 -6.28 -2.73 13.46
CA ILE A 176 -6.56 -1.49 14.20
C ILE A 176 -7.28 -0.47 13.31
N ASP A 177 -6.83 -0.30 12.07
CA ASP A 177 -7.50 0.57 11.10
C ASP A 177 -8.92 0.07 10.77
N SER A 178 -9.12 -1.26 10.71
CA SER A 178 -10.44 -1.88 10.57
C SER A 178 -11.35 -1.55 11.76
N ALA A 179 -10.83 -1.65 12.98
CA ALA A 179 -11.55 -1.35 14.21
C ALA A 179 -11.94 0.13 14.30
N ILE A 180 -11.05 1.05 13.94
CA ILE A 180 -11.34 2.48 13.87
C ILE A 180 -12.48 2.75 12.88
N LYS A 181 -12.43 2.14 11.68
CA LYS A 181 -13.52 2.25 10.70
C LYS A 181 -14.85 1.72 11.25
N ARG A 182 -14.84 0.60 11.99
CA ARG A 182 -16.04 0.04 12.64
C ARG A 182 -16.62 0.98 13.71
N ILE A 183 -15.78 1.73 14.43
CA ILE A 183 -16.24 2.74 15.39
C ILE A 183 -17.01 3.85 14.67
N HIS A 184 -16.47 4.38 13.56
CA HIS A 184 -17.16 5.40 12.77
C HIS A 184 -18.44 4.87 12.10
N ALA A 185 -18.45 3.60 11.68
CA ALA A 185 -19.63 2.95 11.13
C ALA A 185 -20.69 2.57 12.19
N GLY A 186 -20.35 2.65 13.48
CA GLY A 186 -21.24 2.27 14.58
C GLY A 186 -21.40 0.76 14.79
N SER A 187 -20.61 -0.08 14.11
CA SER A 187 -20.65 -1.56 14.23
C SER A 187 -19.62 -2.13 15.23
N TYR A 188 -18.87 -1.25 15.91
CA TYR A 188 -17.85 -1.65 16.88
C TYR A 188 -18.44 -2.37 18.10
N GLY A 189 -17.76 -3.41 18.56
CA GLY A 189 -18.19 -4.21 19.71
C GLY A 189 -19.21 -5.30 19.39
N VAL A 190 -19.52 -5.55 18.12
CA VAL A 190 -20.33 -6.69 17.66
C VAL A 190 -19.43 -7.68 16.93
N CYS A 191 -19.59 -8.97 17.22
CA CYS A 191 -18.82 -10.04 16.59
C CYS A 191 -19.28 -10.28 15.15
N GLU A 192 -18.35 -10.34 14.19
CA GLU A 192 -18.69 -10.50 12.77
C GLU A 192 -19.30 -11.88 12.43
N ILE A 193 -18.96 -12.93 13.19
CA ILE A 193 -19.41 -14.31 12.91
C ILE A 193 -20.79 -14.58 13.49
N ASN A 194 -20.94 -14.39 14.80
CA ASN A 194 -22.16 -14.76 15.53
C ASN A 194 -23.08 -13.57 15.82
N GLN A 195 -22.68 -12.35 15.44
CA GLN A 195 -23.44 -11.10 15.67
C GLN A 195 -23.79 -10.84 17.15
N LYS A 196 -23.08 -11.50 18.08
CA LYS A 196 -23.24 -11.29 19.52
C LYS A 196 -22.39 -10.09 19.98
N PRO A 197 -22.81 -9.38 21.05
CA PRO A 197 -21.99 -8.34 21.65
C PRO A 197 -20.69 -8.92 22.22
N ILE A 198 -19.57 -8.24 21.98
CA ILE A 198 -18.25 -8.59 22.53
C ILE A 198 -18.17 -8.09 23.98
N SER A 199 -17.60 -8.90 24.87
CA SER A 199 -17.46 -8.52 26.28
C SER A 199 -16.58 -7.28 26.44
N LYS A 200 -16.98 -6.37 27.33
CA LYS A 200 -16.25 -5.11 27.58
C LYS A 200 -14.82 -5.36 28.06
N GLU A 201 -14.63 -6.37 28.89
CA GLU A 201 -13.31 -6.79 29.39
C GLU A 201 -12.38 -7.18 28.24
N ARG A 202 -12.90 -7.91 27.26
CA ARG A 202 -12.14 -8.29 26.06
C ARG A 202 -11.78 -7.09 25.19
N LEU A 203 -12.71 -6.15 24.99
CA LEU A 203 -12.42 -4.91 24.26
C LEU A 203 -11.41 -4.01 25.00
N LEU A 204 -11.34 -4.09 26.32
CA LEU A 204 -10.33 -3.38 27.10
C LEU A 204 -8.95 -4.04 26.98
N ALA A 205 -8.88 -5.37 26.94
CA ALA A 205 -7.64 -6.12 26.79
C ALA A 205 -7.11 -6.09 25.35
N VAL A 206 -7.98 -6.35 24.36
CA VAL A 206 -7.65 -6.42 22.94
C VAL A 206 -8.70 -5.61 22.14
N PRO A 207 -8.47 -4.31 21.95
CA PRO A 207 -9.49 -3.39 21.42
C PRO A 207 -9.74 -3.52 19.92
N PHE A 208 -8.80 -4.08 19.15
CA PHE A 208 -8.97 -4.28 17.70
C PHE A 208 -9.71 -5.58 17.35
N THR A 209 -10.14 -6.37 18.35
CA THR A 209 -10.80 -7.67 18.10
C THR A 209 -12.03 -7.57 17.20
N ARG A 210 -12.14 -8.54 16.28
CA ARG A 210 -13.31 -8.73 15.39
C ARG A 210 -14.34 -9.69 15.93
N TYR A 211 -13.89 -10.63 16.76
CA TYR A 211 -14.70 -11.77 17.20
C TYR A 211 -14.84 -11.83 18.71
N SER A 212 -15.95 -12.43 19.17
CA SER A 212 -16.14 -12.84 20.55
C SER A 212 -15.21 -14.00 20.91
N ALA A 213 -14.96 -14.23 22.21
CA ALA A 213 -14.09 -15.32 22.67
C ALA A 213 -14.58 -16.71 22.22
N GLU A 214 -15.91 -16.93 22.24
CA GLU A 214 -16.54 -18.15 21.73
C GLU A 214 -16.24 -18.36 20.24
N ALA A 215 -16.51 -17.34 19.41
CA ALA A 215 -16.28 -17.42 17.97
C ALA A 215 -14.80 -17.59 17.61
N GLN A 216 -13.90 -16.93 18.35
CA GLN A 216 -12.46 -17.10 18.17
C GLN A 216 -12.03 -18.54 18.49
N LYS A 217 -12.52 -19.12 19.60
CA LYS A 217 -12.22 -20.51 19.97
C LYS A 217 -12.68 -21.51 18.91
N ASP A 218 -13.85 -21.27 18.30
CA ASP A 218 -14.37 -22.13 17.24
C ASP A 218 -13.56 -21.98 15.94
N LEU A 219 -13.14 -20.76 15.58
CA LEU A 219 -12.24 -20.52 14.45
C LEU A 219 -10.88 -21.22 14.63
N GLU A 220 -10.27 -21.08 15.81
CA GLU A 220 -8.98 -21.70 16.13
C GLU A 220 -9.10 -23.23 16.07
N ARG A 221 -10.16 -23.79 16.66
CA ARG A 221 -10.46 -25.23 16.57
C ARG A 221 -10.57 -25.70 15.12
N ASN A 222 -11.26 -24.94 14.27
CA ASN A 222 -11.47 -25.31 12.88
C ASN A 222 -10.19 -25.14 12.04
N SER A 223 -9.41 -24.10 12.31
CA SER A 223 -8.11 -23.85 11.68
C SER A 223 -7.10 -24.95 12.03
N HIS A 224 -7.02 -25.35 13.30
CA HIS A 224 -6.16 -26.46 13.72
C HIS A 224 -6.52 -27.75 13.01
N ARG A 225 -7.82 -28.08 12.91
CA ARG A 225 -8.29 -29.26 12.16
C ARG A 225 -7.89 -29.20 10.69
N SER A 226 -8.09 -28.06 10.04
CA SER A 226 -7.73 -27.88 8.63
C SER A 226 -6.22 -28.00 8.39
N ARG A 227 -5.39 -27.42 9.27
CA ARG A 227 -3.93 -27.58 9.18
C ARG A 227 -3.47 -29.01 9.40
N THR A 228 -4.06 -29.73 10.35
CA THR A 228 -3.74 -31.15 10.58
C THR A 228 -4.24 -32.05 9.47
N GLN A 229 -5.37 -31.72 8.86
CA GLN A 229 -5.95 -32.46 7.74
C GLN A 229 -5.15 -32.24 6.44
N ALA A 230 -4.54 -31.07 6.28
CA ALA A 230 -3.68 -30.72 5.15
C ALA A 230 -2.17 -31.02 5.40
N GLY A 231 -1.84 -31.88 6.38
CA GLY A 231 -0.46 -32.20 6.72
C GLY A 231 0.25 -33.09 5.68
N LEU A 232 1.25 -32.53 5.02
CA LEU A 232 2.55 -33.08 4.52
C LEU A 232 2.61 -34.39 3.68
N PHE A 233 1.53 -35.16 3.50
CA PHE A 233 1.50 -36.36 2.64
C PHE A 233 0.27 -36.42 1.70
N GLY A 234 -0.51 -35.33 1.61
CA GLY A 234 -1.77 -35.31 0.85
C GLY A 234 -1.66 -35.06 -0.67
N GLU A 235 -0.48 -34.69 -1.19
CA GLU A 235 -0.32 -34.19 -2.58
C GLU A 235 0.72 -34.96 -3.42
N LEU A 236 1.33 -36.03 -2.90
CA LEU A 236 2.19 -36.94 -3.68
C LEU A 236 1.92 -38.40 -3.29
N GLY A 237 0.83 -38.96 -3.79
CA GLY A 237 0.47 -40.35 -3.47
C GLY A 237 -0.76 -40.89 -4.17
N GLU A 238 -1.05 -40.41 -5.38
CA GLU A 238 -2.06 -41.01 -6.26
C GLU A 238 -1.36 -41.81 -7.38
N GLU A 239 -0.43 -42.70 -7.02
CA GLU A 239 -0.14 -43.96 -7.72
C GLU A 239 0.64 -44.88 -6.76
N SER A 240 0.19 -46.14 -6.62
CA SER A 240 0.86 -47.23 -5.88
C SER A 240 0.88 -47.16 -4.35
N GLY A 241 -0.11 -47.80 -3.71
CA GLY A 241 -0.04 -48.17 -2.29
C GLY A 241 -1.13 -49.16 -1.91
N GLY A 242 -0.95 -50.42 -2.32
CA GLY A 242 -1.90 -51.50 -2.15
C GLY A 242 -2.49 -51.62 -0.73
N LYS A 243 -3.80 -51.73 -0.71
CA LYS A 243 -4.61 -52.26 0.38
C LYS A 243 -4.02 -53.65 0.73
N ILE A 244 -3.34 -53.79 1.86
CA ILE A 244 -3.05 -55.10 2.43
C ILE A 244 -4.28 -55.44 3.27
N PRO A 245 -5.21 -56.29 2.80
CA PRO A 245 -6.17 -56.90 3.72
C PRO A 245 -5.38 -57.82 4.65
N SER A 246 -5.48 -57.56 5.95
CA SER A 246 -5.14 -58.51 6.99
C SER A 246 -6.06 -59.72 6.84
N ASP A 247 -5.54 -60.80 6.26
CA ASP A 247 -6.17 -62.12 6.25
C ASP A 247 -6.00 -62.72 7.65
N ASP A 248 -7.03 -62.55 8.47
CA ASP A 248 -7.25 -63.22 9.76
C ASP A 248 -8.17 -64.42 9.47
N GLY A 249 -7.58 -65.61 9.32
CA GLY A 249 -8.30 -66.84 9.02
C GLY A 249 -7.50 -68.08 9.44
N GLY A 250 -7.88 -68.66 10.57
CA GLY A 250 -7.29 -69.89 11.12
C GLY A 250 -7.82 -71.20 10.49
N ASP A 251 -7.35 -72.29 11.11
CA ASP A 251 -7.74 -73.70 10.96
C ASP A 251 -7.26 -74.46 9.71
N GLU A 252 -6.17 -75.24 9.85
CA GLU A 252 -6.16 -76.72 10.03
C GLU A 252 -4.72 -77.28 10.02
#